data_AF-A0A1Q8V4H7-F1
#
_entry.id   AF-A0A1Q8V4H7-F1
#
_cell.length_a   1.000
_cell.length_b   1.000
_cell.length_c   1.000
_cell.angle_alpha   90.00
_cell.angle_beta   90.00
_cell.angle_gamma   90.00
#
_symmetry.space_group_name_H-M   'P 1'
#
loop_
_entity.id
_entity.type
_entity.pdbx_description
1 polymer ?
#
loop_
_entity_poly.entity_id
_entity_poly.type
_entity_poly.pdbx_seq_one_letter_code
_entity_poly.pdbx_strand_id
1 'polypeptide(L)'
;VPVSRPAAATVYRYVLRVEGGTHVDAATAAPIVERILNDERGWPTAQNTSFQPVADPASADFTFNIATPPSADALCSPLDTGGMWSCRNGDNVVINSDRWNWGAITYPDVDSYRIYVTNHEVGHFLGHEHEFCAGAGLKAPLMAQQSHDLAGGCVYNAWPTQDNQPG
;
A
#
# COMPACT_ATOMS: atom_id res chain seq x y z
N VAL A 1 -16.32 12.16 -8.93
CA VAL A 1 -17.22 11.01 -8.65
C VAL A 1 -16.81 10.45 -7.30
N PRO A 2 -17.72 10.29 -6.33
CA PRO A 2 -17.41 9.63 -5.06
C PRO A 2 -16.82 8.24 -5.34
N VAL A 3 -15.78 7.84 -4.62
CA VAL A 3 -15.24 6.48 -4.75
C VAL A 3 -16.26 5.51 -4.18
N SER A 4 -16.58 4.45 -4.94
CA SER A 4 -17.48 3.40 -4.47
C SER A 4 -16.81 2.61 -3.35
N ARG A 5 -17.50 2.47 -2.21
CA ARG A 5 -17.09 1.59 -1.12
C ARG A 5 -18.00 0.38 -1.12
N PRO A 6 -17.48 -0.83 -1.36
CA PRO A 6 -18.32 -2.03 -1.33
C PRO A 6 -18.85 -2.26 0.09
N ALA A 7 -20.03 -2.89 0.17
CA ALA A 7 -20.50 -3.45 1.43
C ALA A 7 -19.55 -4.58 1.85
N ALA A 8 -19.22 -4.63 3.12
CA ALA A 8 -18.21 -5.54 3.65
C ALA A 8 -18.56 -5.97 5.07
N ALA A 9 -18.05 -7.13 5.50
CA ALA A 9 -18.21 -7.59 6.88
C ALA A 9 -17.45 -6.70 7.87
N THR A 10 -16.29 -6.17 7.47
CA THR A 10 -15.47 -5.28 8.29
C THR A 10 -15.19 -3.98 7.56
N VAL A 11 -15.43 -2.85 8.24
CA VAL A 11 -15.11 -1.51 7.74
C VAL A 11 -13.99 -0.93 8.58
N TYR A 12 -12.84 -0.69 7.95
CA TYR A 12 -11.72 0.01 8.56
C TYR A 12 -11.77 1.49 8.23
N ARG A 13 -11.55 2.34 9.23
CA ARG A 13 -11.47 3.79 9.09
C ARG A 13 -10.01 4.21 9.05
N TYR A 14 -9.68 5.15 8.20
CA TYR A 14 -8.31 5.66 8.12
C TYR A 14 -8.29 7.17 7.95
N VAL A 15 -7.22 7.79 8.42
CA VAL A 15 -6.92 9.18 8.11
C VAL A 15 -5.72 9.22 7.16
N LEU A 16 -5.83 9.98 6.07
CA LEU A 16 -4.71 10.25 5.18
C LEU A 16 -3.95 11.47 5.69
N ARG A 17 -2.65 11.32 5.88
CA ARG A 17 -1.71 12.41 6.16
C ARG A 17 -0.67 12.47 5.04
N VAL A 18 -0.50 13.65 4.46
CA VAL A 18 0.57 13.92 3.50
C VAL A 18 1.45 14.99 4.09
N GLU A 19 2.72 14.66 4.30
CA GLU A 19 3.70 15.60 4.84
C GLU A 19 4.01 16.72 3.82
N GLY A 20 4.22 17.94 4.32
CA GLY A 20 4.73 19.03 3.50
C GLY A 20 6.14 18.72 2.96
N GLY A 21 6.44 19.14 1.73
CA GLY A 21 7.74 18.87 1.09
C GLY A 21 7.83 17.53 0.36
N THR A 22 6.78 16.70 0.41
CA THR A 22 6.68 15.44 -0.36
C THR A 22 6.42 15.64 -1.85
N HIS A 23 6.08 16.87 -2.27
CA HIS A 23 5.56 17.18 -3.61
C HIS A 23 4.26 16.41 -3.98
N VAL A 24 3.56 15.87 -2.98
CA VAL A 24 2.27 15.21 -3.14
C VAL A 24 1.18 16.13 -2.64
N ASP A 25 0.16 16.36 -3.47
CA ASP A 25 -1.05 17.07 -3.04
C ASP A 25 -2.03 16.09 -2.37
N ALA A 26 -2.42 16.40 -1.13
CA ALA A 26 -3.30 15.54 -0.34
C ALA A 26 -4.69 15.37 -0.97
N ALA A 27 -5.23 16.42 -1.59
CA ALA A 27 -6.53 16.37 -2.25
C ALA A 27 -6.52 15.49 -3.50
N THR A 28 -5.37 15.38 -4.16
CA THR A 28 -5.12 14.51 -5.30
C THR A 28 -4.85 13.07 -4.86
N ALA A 29 -4.09 12.86 -3.78
CA ALA A 29 -3.76 11.53 -3.27
C ALA A 29 -4.97 10.81 -2.62
N ALA A 30 -5.83 11.54 -1.90
CA ALA A 30 -7.00 10.98 -1.22
C ALA A 30 -7.89 10.08 -2.09
N PRO A 31 -8.40 10.54 -3.26
CA PRO A 31 -9.23 9.70 -4.12
C PRO A 31 -8.47 8.56 -4.82
N ILE A 32 -7.13 8.62 -4.88
CA ILE A 32 -6.29 7.52 -5.42
C ILE A 32 -6.22 6.40 -4.37
N VAL A 33 -5.81 6.73 -3.14
CA VAL A 33 -5.72 5.78 -2.02
C VAL A 33 -7.08 5.13 -1.78
N GLU A 34 -8.14 5.93 -1.69
CA GLU A 34 -9.49 5.40 -1.44
C GLU A 34 -9.95 4.42 -2.53
N ARG A 35 -9.60 4.69 -3.79
CA ARG A 35 -9.96 3.82 -4.92
C ARG A 35 -9.18 2.52 -4.89
N ILE A 36 -7.89 2.56 -4.57
CA ILE A 36 -7.06 1.36 -4.48
C ILE A 36 -7.59 0.44 -3.38
N LEU A 37 -7.82 1.00 -2.18
CA LEU A 37 -8.25 0.23 -1.01
C LEU A 37 -9.64 -0.41 -1.18
N ASN A 38 -10.51 0.20 -1.98
CA ASN A 38 -11.87 -0.27 -2.21
C ASN A 38 -12.10 -0.91 -3.60
N ASP A 39 -11.03 -1.17 -4.35
CA ASP A 39 -11.13 -1.86 -5.65
C ASP A 39 -11.51 -3.33 -5.45
N GLU A 40 -12.37 -3.86 -6.31
CA GLU A 40 -12.82 -5.26 -6.24
C GLU A 40 -11.67 -6.27 -6.46
N ARG A 41 -10.57 -5.86 -7.08
CA ARG A 41 -9.37 -6.70 -7.21
C ARG A 41 -8.57 -6.78 -5.92
N GLY A 42 -8.89 -5.95 -4.94
CA GLY A 42 -8.16 -5.75 -3.68
C GLY A 42 -8.70 -6.54 -2.49
N TRP A 43 -8.42 -5.97 -1.31
CA TRP A 43 -8.87 -6.45 -0.01
C TRP A 43 -10.39 -6.61 0.17
N PRO A 44 -11.27 -5.86 -0.52
CA PRO A 44 -12.69 -6.13 -0.47
C PRO A 44 -13.07 -7.54 -0.89
N THR A 45 -12.48 -8.06 -1.96
CA THR A 45 -12.74 -9.43 -2.40
C THR A 45 -11.91 -10.44 -1.61
N ALA A 46 -10.64 -10.13 -1.33
CA ALA A 46 -9.74 -11.06 -0.66
C ALA A 46 -10.14 -11.35 0.81
N GLN A 47 -10.66 -10.35 1.53
CA GLN A 47 -10.94 -10.45 2.97
C GLN A 47 -12.30 -9.86 3.39
N ASN A 48 -13.20 -9.53 2.44
CA ASN A 48 -14.51 -8.95 2.73
C ASN A 48 -14.43 -7.68 3.61
N THR A 49 -13.53 -6.77 3.20
CA THR A 49 -13.23 -5.50 3.90
C THR A 49 -13.65 -4.28 3.08
N SER A 50 -13.80 -3.14 3.74
CA SER A 50 -14.05 -1.85 3.09
C SER A 50 -13.34 -0.75 3.89
N PHE A 51 -12.91 0.30 3.21
CA PHE A 51 -12.07 1.34 3.79
C PHE A 51 -12.73 2.71 3.70
N GLN A 52 -12.88 3.36 4.84
CA GLN A 52 -13.54 4.65 4.98
C GLN A 52 -12.55 5.73 5.42
N PRO A 53 -12.22 6.73 4.58
CA PRO A 53 -11.51 7.90 5.04
C PRO A 53 -12.34 8.67 6.09
N VAL A 54 -11.67 9.09 7.15
CA VAL A 54 -12.21 9.96 8.21
C VAL A 54 -11.30 11.18 8.38
N ALA A 55 -11.88 12.30 8.78
CA ALA A 55 -11.14 13.54 9.01
C ALA A 55 -10.49 13.58 10.41
N ASP A 56 -11.13 12.96 11.40
CA ASP A 56 -10.66 12.92 12.78
C ASP A 56 -9.74 11.69 12.98
N PRO A 57 -8.45 11.89 13.29
CA PRO A 57 -7.52 10.79 13.58
C PRO A 57 -7.96 9.93 14.77
N ALA A 58 -8.70 10.47 15.75
CA ALA A 58 -9.17 9.70 16.89
C ALA A 58 -10.28 8.70 16.51
N SER A 59 -10.88 8.86 15.34
CA SER A 59 -11.88 7.96 14.76
C SER A 59 -11.28 6.97 13.76
N ALA A 60 -9.96 6.99 13.54
CA ALA A 60 -9.27 6.13 12.58
C ALA A 60 -8.72 4.88 13.25
N ASP A 61 -8.83 3.74 12.57
CA ASP A 61 -8.19 2.48 12.96
C ASP A 61 -6.70 2.47 12.55
N PHE A 62 -6.32 3.24 11.52
CA PHE A 62 -4.93 3.48 11.16
C PHE A 62 -4.71 4.84 10.49
N THR A 63 -3.46 5.29 10.47
CA THR A 63 -3.02 6.47 9.72
C THR A 63 -2.27 6.03 8.46
N PHE A 64 -2.73 6.48 7.30
CA PHE A 64 -2.02 6.36 6.03
C PHE A 64 -1.15 7.60 5.84
N ASN A 65 0.16 7.46 5.95
CA ASN A 65 1.12 8.55 5.82
C ASN A 65 1.80 8.48 4.45
N ILE A 66 1.85 9.61 3.75
CA ILE A 66 2.83 9.83 2.69
C ILE A 66 3.86 10.81 3.25
N ALA A 67 5.08 10.33 3.46
CA ALA A 67 6.12 11.04 4.20
C ALA A 67 7.41 11.16 3.37
N THR A 68 8.15 12.24 3.58
CA THR A 68 9.49 12.42 3.03
C THR A 68 10.42 11.30 3.51
N PRO A 69 11.50 10.97 2.77
CA PRO A 69 12.41 9.89 3.17
C PRO A 69 12.86 9.92 4.64
N PRO A 70 13.30 11.06 5.22
CA PRO A 70 13.73 11.09 6.62
C PRO A 70 12.58 10.87 7.61
N SER A 71 11.39 11.39 7.30
CA SER A 71 10.20 11.22 8.13
C SER A 71 9.66 9.79 8.04
N ALA A 72 9.75 9.15 6.86
CA ALA A 72 9.44 7.74 6.69
C ALA A 72 10.33 6.86 7.58
N ASP A 73 11.65 7.08 7.56
CA ASP A 73 12.60 6.36 8.45
C ASP A 73 12.24 6.53 9.93
N ALA A 74 11.90 7.77 10.34
CA ALA A 74 11.52 8.06 11.72
C ALA A 74 10.20 7.38 12.14
N LEU A 75 9.20 7.36 11.25
CA LEU A 75 7.91 6.71 11.50
C LEU A 75 8.02 5.17 11.48
N CYS A 76 8.93 4.63 10.67
CA CYS A 76 9.16 3.19 10.54
C CYS A 76 10.04 2.60 11.65
N SER A 77 10.83 3.43 12.33
CA SER A 77 11.72 2.99 13.42
C SER A 77 10.99 2.13 14.47
N PRO A 78 11.56 0.98 14.88
CA PRO A 78 12.96 0.56 14.67
C PRO A 78 13.22 -0.20 13.35
N LEU A 79 12.26 -0.28 12.42
CA LEU A 79 12.50 -0.88 11.11
C LEU A 79 13.45 0.01 10.30
N ASP A 80 14.40 -0.62 9.61
CA ASP A 80 15.36 0.08 8.75
C ASP A 80 14.84 0.12 7.31
N THR A 81 14.34 1.28 6.90
CA THR A 81 13.88 1.57 5.53
C THR A 81 14.98 2.10 4.63
N GLY A 82 16.18 2.36 5.15
CA GLY A 82 17.33 2.87 4.40
C GLY A 82 17.06 4.17 3.62
N GLY A 83 16.10 4.99 4.07
CA GLY A 83 15.65 6.20 3.36
C GLY A 83 14.85 5.92 2.08
N MET A 84 14.55 4.67 1.75
CA MET A 84 14.03 4.30 0.43
C MET A 84 12.68 3.61 0.48
N TRP A 85 12.35 2.95 1.59
CA TRP A 85 11.24 2.00 1.64
C TRP A 85 10.06 2.50 2.45
N SER A 86 8.93 1.87 2.17
CA SER A 86 7.68 2.04 2.90
C SER A 86 7.61 0.99 4.01
N CYS A 87 6.71 1.17 4.97
CA CYS A 87 6.49 0.19 6.02
C CYS A 87 5.09 0.30 6.61
N ARG A 88 4.76 -0.68 7.45
CA ARG A 88 3.77 -0.52 8.52
C ARG A 88 4.48 -0.60 9.89
N ASN A 89 4.20 0.34 10.79
CA ASN A 89 4.66 0.34 12.17
C ASN A 89 3.52 0.69 13.13
N GLY A 90 3.07 -0.29 13.91
CA GLY A 90 1.84 -0.16 14.70
C GLY A 90 0.65 0.20 13.79
N ASP A 91 -0.06 1.27 14.13
CA ASP A 91 -1.20 1.77 13.34
C ASP A 91 -0.79 2.79 12.27
N ASN A 92 0.52 2.95 11.99
CA ASN A 92 1.01 3.77 10.91
C ASN A 92 1.32 2.91 9.68
N VAL A 93 0.57 3.15 8.61
CA VAL A 93 0.93 2.75 7.25
C VAL A 93 1.72 3.92 6.66
N VAL A 94 2.96 3.70 6.24
CA VAL A 94 3.90 4.76 5.85
C VAL A 94 4.41 4.50 4.45
N ILE A 95 4.04 5.36 3.52
CA ILE A 95 4.54 5.37 2.15
C ILE A 95 5.63 6.41 2.01
N ASN A 96 6.82 5.99 1.58
CA ASN A 96 7.89 6.91 1.23
C ASN A 96 7.49 7.74 -0.01
N SER A 97 7.61 9.08 0.08
CA SER A 97 7.15 9.99 -0.98
C SER A 97 7.89 9.82 -2.30
N ASP A 98 9.17 9.42 -2.26
CA ASP A 98 9.93 9.19 -3.50
C ASP A 98 9.36 7.97 -4.23
N ARG A 99 8.99 6.94 -3.48
CA ARG A 99 8.31 5.76 -4.01
C ARG A 99 6.91 6.08 -4.53
N TRP A 100 6.17 6.93 -3.82
CA TRP A 100 4.88 7.41 -4.31
C TRP A 100 4.99 8.23 -5.60
N ASN A 101 6.03 9.04 -5.76
CA ASN A 101 6.19 9.93 -6.92
C ASN A 101 6.83 9.25 -8.13
N TRP A 102 7.74 8.30 -7.90
CA TRP A 102 8.60 7.75 -8.95
C TRP A 102 8.54 6.23 -9.09
N GLY A 103 7.91 5.53 -8.15
CA GLY A 103 7.78 4.08 -8.16
C GLY A 103 9.05 3.32 -7.76
N ALA A 104 9.05 2.03 -8.06
CA ALA A 104 10.22 1.15 -8.00
C ALA A 104 10.52 0.58 -9.40
N ILE A 105 11.79 0.27 -9.66
CA ILE A 105 12.26 -0.20 -10.98
C ILE A 105 11.63 -1.55 -11.39
N THR A 106 11.08 -2.28 -10.43
CA THR A 106 10.39 -3.56 -10.61
C THR A 106 8.99 -3.41 -11.22
N TYR A 107 8.45 -2.19 -11.26
CA TYR A 107 7.14 -1.88 -11.84
C TYR A 107 7.29 -1.12 -13.16
N PRO A 108 6.37 -1.33 -14.11
CA PRO A 108 6.43 -0.66 -15.41
C PRO A 108 6.08 0.84 -15.33
N ASP A 109 5.36 1.26 -14.29
CA ASP A 109 4.91 2.63 -14.12
C ASP A 109 4.59 2.95 -12.65
N VAL A 110 4.46 4.25 -12.35
CA VAL A 110 4.20 4.73 -10.98
C VAL A 110 2.80 4.38 -10.49
N ASP A 111 1.80 4.30 -11.36
CA ASP A 111 0.42 4.06 -10.96
C ASP A 111 0.22 2.60 -10.55
N SER A 112 0.79 1.65 -11.29
CA SER A 112 0.84 0.24 -10.91
C SER A 112 1.63 0.03 -9.60
N TYR A 113 2.71 0.77 -9.40
CA TYR A 113 3.45 0.74 -8.14
C TYR A 113 2.65 1.31 -6.96
N ARG A 114 1.93 2.43 -7.13
CA ARG A 114 1.07 3.02 -6.09
C ARG A 114 0.01 2.04 -5.61
N ILE A 115 -0.60 1.30 -6.54
CA ILE A 115 -1.55 0.24 -6.21
C ILE A 115 -0.88 -0.80 -5.31
N TYR A 116 0.28 -1.30 -5.75
CA TYR A 116 1.03 -2.31 -5.02
C TYR A 116 1.41 -1.86 -3.62
N VAL A 117 2.14 -0.74 -3.48
CA VAL A 117 2.68 -0.31 -2.20
C VAL A 117 1.55 0.04 -1.21
N THR A 118 0.47 0.63 -1.70
CA THR A 118 -0.74 0.88 -0.88
C THR A 118 -1.31 -0.43 -0.36
N ASN A 119 -1.54 -1.41 -1.23
CA ASN A 119 -2.11 -2.69 -0.82
C ASN A 119 -1.16 -3.51 0.05
N HIS A 120 0.15 -3.48 -0.20
CA HIS A 120 1.17 -4.18 0.56
C HIS A 120 1.25 -3.67 2.01
N GLU A 121 1.42 -2.36 2.20
CA GLU A 121 1.52 -1.79 3.54
C GLU A 121 0.21 -1.88 4.32
N VAL A 122 -0.94 -1.76 3.64
CA VAL A 122 -2.24 -2.05 4.27
C VAL A 122 -2.38 -3.55 4.56
N GLY A 123 -1.80 -4.43 3.75
CA GLY A 123 -1.74 -5.87 4.02
C GLY A 123 -1.05 -6.16 5.36
N HIS A 124 0.05 -5.48 5.64
CA HIS A 124 0.68 -5.53 6.95
C HIS A 124 -0.26 -5.06 8.06
N PHE A 125 -0.97 -3.95 7.88
CA PHE A 125 -1.97 -3.48 8.86
C PHE A 125 -3.05 -4.56 9.12
N LEU A 126 -3.52 -5.23 8.07
CA LEU A 126 -4.49 -6.32 8.13
C LEU A 126 -3.92 -7.63 8.73
N GLY A 127 -2.63 -7.66 9.08
CA GLY A 127 -1.98 -8.78 9.76
C GLY A 127 -1.28 -9.78 8.84
N HIS A 128 -1.00 -9.40 7.59
CA HIS A 128 -0.23 -10.23 6.67
C HIS A 128 1.26 -9.96 6.79
N GLU A 129 2.05 -11.03 6.81
CA GLU A 129 3.51 -10.99 6.82
C GLU A 129 4.06 -11.16 5.40
N HIS A 130 5.37 -10.95 5.23
CA HIS A 130 5.99 -11.15 3.92
C HIS A 130 5.82 -12.58 3.40
N GLU A 131 5.57 -12.67 2.09
CA GLU A 131 5.49 -13.91 1.33
C GLU A 131 6.60 -13.99 0.27
N PHE A 132 6.77 -15.15 -0.33
CA PHE A 132 7.81 -15.41 -1.32
C PHE A 132 7.23 -15.93 -2.63
N CYS A 133 7.89 -15.61 -3.73
CA CYS A 133 7.52 -16.05 -5.07
C CYS A 133 7.34 -17.58 -5.14
N ALA A 134 6.17 -18.03 -5.62
CA ALA A 134 5.86 -19.46 -5.77
C ALA A 134 6.53 -20.11 -6.99
N GLY A 135 7.02 -19.33 -7.95
CA GLY A 135 7.75 -19.84 -9.11
C GLY A 135 7.86 -18.85 -10.26
N ALA A 136 8.82 -19.10 -11.15
CA ALA A 136 9.09 -18.23 -12.28
C ALA A 136 7.87 -18.09 -13.22
N GLY A 137 7.61 -16.87 -13.68
CA GLY A 137 6.49 -16.55 -14.57
C GLY A 137 5.12 -16.47 -13.89
N LEU A 138 5.04 -16.73 -12.58
CA LEU A 138 3.84 -16.44 -11.80
C LEU A 138 3.85 -14.99 -11.32
N LYS A 139 2.67 -14.43 -11.08
CA LYS A 139 2.49 -13.19 -10.33
C LYS A 139 2.99 -13.39 -8.91
N ALA A 140 3.89 -12.52 -8.46
CA ALA A 140 4.35 -12.53 -7.09
C ALA A 140 3.15 -12.40 -6.12
N PRO A 141 3.19 -13.04 -4.95
CA PRO A 141 2.27 -12.68 -3.88
C PRO A 141 2.33 -11.18 -3.61
N LEU A 142 1.19 -10.54 -3.36
CA LEU A 142 1.13 -9.11 -3.01
C LEU A 142 2.09 -8.81 -1.85
N MET A 143 2.19 -9.72 -0.89
CA MET A 143 3.03 -9.56 0.30
C MET A 143 4.50 -9.90 0.07
N ALA A 144 4.94 -10.19 -1.16
CA ALA A 144 6.36 -10.22 -1.48
C ALA A 144 6.96 -8.79 -1.49
N GLN A 145 8.25 -8.67 -1.18
CA GLN A 145 8.99 -7.39 -1.17
C GLN A 145 9.33 -6.89 -2.59
N GLN A 146 8.30 -6.69 -3.41
CA GLN A 146 8.42 -6.33 -4.83
C GLN A 146 9.02 -4.93 -5.05
N SER A 147 9.03 -4.04 -4.05
CA SER A 147 9.76 -2.76 -4.12
C SER A 147 11.28 -2.95 -4.29
N HIS A 148 11.84 -4.02 -3.74
CA HIS A 148 13.28 -4.28 -3.74
C HIS A 148 13.70 -5.03 -5.01
N ASP A 149 13.06 -6.17 -5.25
CA ASP A 149 13.30 -7.04 -6.39
C ASP A 149 12.08 -7.92 -6.70
N LEU A 150 12.18 -8.71 -7.77
CA LEU A 150 11.25 -9.81 -8.06
C LEU A 150 12.00 -11.14 -7.95
N ALA A 151 12.51 -11.44 -6.76
CA ALA A 151 13.21 -12.69 -6.48
C ALA A 151 12.37 -13.92 -6.85
N GLY A 152 13.05 -14.98 -7.33
CA GLY A 152 12.41 -16.24 -7.74
C GLY A 152 11.83 -16.24 -9.17
N GLY A 153 11.96 -15.13 -9.91
CA GLY A 153 11.54 -15.05 -11.31
C GLY A 153 10.05 -14.79 -11.52
N CYS A 154 9.33 -14.38 -10.46
CA CYS A 154 7.96 -13.91 -10.58
C CYS A 154 7.88 -12.62 -11.41
N VAL A 155 6.68 -12.32 -11.90
CA VAL A 155 6.34 -11.00 -12.44
C VAL A 155 5.67 -10.15 -11.35
N TYR A 156 5.64 -8.83 -11.54
CA TYR A 156 5.02 -7.91 -10.59
C TYR A 156 3.52 -8.18 -10.42
N ASN A 157 3.00 -7.90 -9.24
CA ASN A 157 1.58 -8.01 -8.90
C ASN A 157 1.20 -6.96 -7.85
N ALA A 158 0.10 -6.25 -8.08
CA ALA A 158 -0.37 -5.19 -7.19
C ALA A 158 -1.65 -5.56 -6.42
N TRP A 159 -2.18 -6.77 -6.60
CA TRP A 159 -3.50 -7.17 -6.12
C TRP A 159 -3.47 -8.52 -5.39
N PRO A 160 -4.04 -8.63 -4.18
CA PRO A 160 -4.04 -9.88 -3.40
C PRO A 160 -4.86 -10.99 -4.07
N THR A 161 -5.86 -10.64 -4.87
CA THR A 161 -6.68 -11.63 -5.61
C THR A 161 -5.95 -12.28 -6.79
N GLN A 162 -4.73 -11.82 -7.09
CA GLN A 162 -3.93 -12.27 -8.24
C GLN A 162 -2.69 -13.05 -7.81
N ASP A 163 -2.52 -13.30 -6.51
CA ASP A 163 -1.37 -13.99 -5.95
C ASP A 163 -1.18 -15.36 -6.58
N ASN A 164 0.05 -15.65 -7.01
CA ASN A 164 0.48 -16.92 -7.61
C ASN A 164 -0.26 -17.35 -8.89
N GLN A 165 -1.03 -16.44 -9.52
CA GLN A 165 -1.64 -16.68 -10.82
C GLN A 165 -0.59 -16.57 -11.95
N PRO A 166 -0.83 -17.14 -13.15
CA PRO A 166 0.02 -16.90 -14.30
C PRO A 166 0.20 -15.40 -14.60
N GLY A 167 1.45 -15.01 -14.89
CA GLY A 167 1.91 -13.65 -15.19
C GLY A 167 1.48 -13.10 -16.53
#